data_AF-A0AAD0GQ03-F1
#
_entry.id   AF-A0AAD0GQ03-F1
#
_cell.length_a   1.000
_cell.length_b   1.000
_cell.length_c   1.000
_cell.angle_alpha   90.00
_cell.angle_beta   90.00
_cell.angle_gamma   90.00
#
_symmetry.space_group_name_H-M   'P 1'
#
loop_
_entity.id
_entity.type
_entity.pdbx_description
1 polymer ?
#
loop_
_entity_poly.entity_id
_entity_poly.type
_entity_poly.pdbx_seq_one_letter_code
_entity_poly.pdbx_strand_id
1 'polypeptide(L)'
;MDYLEAIRVGKRQGTPYHEIARKLYLSYPTHAFVGAEEQQYLIYNSISVFFKFPFTAIQVAGSAKTGHSFHKGKSFEVGVSDLDVAIIDSGLFLKYMEQVYSDTRGYSDLTGFPNNKGISLFESYKDYIAKGIFRPDLMPSGKSRAEINNFFGTLSAKNSTLFSSINVALYFSHSFFEKKQRSVIKIFLDGEVL
;
A
#
# COMPACT_ATOMS: atom_id res chain seq x y z
N MET A 1 17.26 -3.82 -12.77
CA MET A 1 17.73 -3.18 -11.51
C MET A 1 17.53 -4.19 -10.38
N ASP A 2 18.55 -4.45 -9.57
CA ASP A 2 18.45 -5.37 -8.42
C ASP A 2 18.15 -4.57 -7.15
N TYR A 3 16.92 -4.68 -6.66
CA TYR A 3 16.44 -3.97 -5.47
C TYR A 3 17.02 -4.56 -4.18
N LEU A 4 17.31 -5.86 -4.15
CA LEU A 4 17.89 -6.53 -3.00
C LEU A 4 19.33 -6.07 -2.81
N GLU A 5 20.10 -6.04 -3.90
CA GLU A 5 21.47 -5.57 -3.85
C GLU A 5 21.55 -4.08 -3.46
N ALA A 6 20.61 -3.24 -3.94
CA ALA A 6 20.53 -1.85 -3.49
C ALA A 6 20.34 -1.71 -1.97
N ILE A 7 19.52 -2.58 -1.36
CA ILE A 7 19.35 -2.61 0.11
C ILE A 7 20.64 -3.04 0.80
N ARG A 8 21.31 -4.10 0.30
CA ARG A 8 22.56 -4.60 0.89
C ARG A 8 23.70 -3.59 0.79
N VAL A 9 23.85 -2.92 -0.36
CA VAL A 9 24.78 -1.79 -0.53
C VAL A 9 24.50 -0.70 0.50
N GLY A 10 23.24 -0.30 0.65
CA GLY A 10 22.83 0.70 1.64
C GLY A 10 23.24 0.31 3.06
N LYS A 11 23.01 -0.95 3.46
CA LYS A 11 23.45 -1.50 4.77
C LYS A 11 24.97 -1.45 4.92
N ARG A 12 25.73 -1.92 3.92
CA ARG A 12 27.21 -1.91 3.95
C ARG A 12 27.79 -0.50 4.06
N GLN A 13 27.14 0.48 3.46
CA GLN A 13 27.54 1.90 3.52
C GLN A 13 27.09 2.60 4.82
N GLY A 14 26.41 1.91 5.74
CA GLY A 14 25.86 2.54 6.94
C GLY A 14 24.73 3.54 6.65
N THR A 15 24.09 3.45 5.48
CA THR A 15 22.98 4.35 5.12
C THR A 15 21.80 4.14 6.07
N PRO A 16 21.23 5.19 6.66
CA PRO A 16 20.04 5.06 7.50
C PRO A 16 18.89 4.37 6.75
N TYR A 17 18.18 3.44 7.41
CA TYR A 17 17.14 2.64 6.74
C TYR A 17 15.99 3.46 6.14
N HIS A 18 15.72 4.66 6.66
CA HIS A 18 14.72 5.55 6.06
C HIS A 18 15.18 6.11 4.69
N GLU A 19 16.48 6.38 4.52
CA GLU A 19 17.06 6.79 3.24
C GLU A 19 17.04 5.64 2.23
N ILE A 20 17.34 4.41 2.68
CA ILE A 20 17.20 3.21 1.84
C ILE A 20 15.75 3.06 1.38
N ALA A 21 14.79 3.18 2.31
CA ALA A 21 13.36 3.10 1.99
C ALA A 21 12.92 4.19 1.01
N ARG A 22 13.33 5.44 1.23
CA ARG A 22 13.02 6.57 0.34
C ARG A 22 13.52 6.33 -1.08
N LYS A 23 14.81 5.99 -1.25
CA LYS A 23 15.38 5.69 -2.57
C LYS A 23 14.63 4.56 -3.27
N LEU A 24 14.43 3.45 -2.56
CA LEU A 24 13.84 2.24 -3.13
C LEU A 24 12.38 2.44 -3.53
N TYR A 25 11.57 3.01 -2.63
CA TYR A 25 10.12 3.04 -2.81
C TYR A 25 9.62 4.29 -3.53
N LEU A 26 10.32 5.43 -3.43
CA LEU A 26 9.87 6.72 -4.00
C LEU A 26 10.63 7.15 -5.26
N SER A 27 11.81 6.59 -5.53
CA SER A 27 12.64 7.02 -6.67
C SER A 27 12.86 5.93 -7.72
N TYR A 28 13.08 4.68 -7.29
CA TYR A 28 13.36 3.61 -8.26
C TYR A 28 12.09 3.24 -9.03
N PRO A 29 12.20 2.67 -10.24
CA PRO A 29 11.05 2.13 -10.94
C PRO A 29 10.38 1.01 -10.14
N THR A 30 9.19 0.58 -10.54
CA THR A 30 8.51 -0.57 -9.92
C THR A 30 8.87 -1.83 -10.69
N HIS A 31 9.39 -2.85 -10.00
CA HIS A 31 9.87 -4.08 -10.64
C HIS A 31 8.82 -4.70 -11.58
N ALA A 32 7.58 -4.80 -11.13
CA ALA A 32 6.49 -5.40 -11.90
C ALA A 32 6.10 -4.65 -13.18
N PHE A 33 6.56 -3.41 -13.36
CA PHE A 33 6.23 -2.56 -14.52
C PHE A 33 7.40 -2.35 -15.48
N VAL A 34 8.56 -2.95 -15.23
CA VAL A 34 9.68 -2.88 -16.17
C VAL A 34 9.26 -3.56 -17.49
N GLY A 35 9.20 -2.80 -18.59
CA GLY A 35 8.69 -3.27 -19.88
C GLY A 35 7.15 -3.29 -20.00
N ALA A 36 6.43 -2.78 -18.99
CA ALA A 36 4.97 -2.64 -18.97
C ALA A 36 4.56 -1.21 -18.55
N GLU A 37 5.30 -0.20 -19.01
CA GLU A 37 5.16 1.20 -18.61
C GLU A 37 3.78 1.77 -18.94
N GLU A 38 3.21 1.39 -20.09
CA GLU A 38 1.85 1.80 -20.46
C GLU A 38 0.81 1.27 -19.47
N GLN A 39 0.99 0.03 -19.01
CA GLN A 39 0.08 -0.55 -18.03
C GLN A 39 0.18 0.15 -16.68
N GLN A 40 1.40 0.53 -16.27
CA GLN A 40 1.61 1.37 -15.10
C GLN A 40 0.83 2.69 -15.23
N TYR A 41 0.97 3.39 -16.37
CA TYR A 41 0.25 4.63 -16.63
C TYR A 41 -1.26 4.44 -16.55
N LEU A 42 -1.82 3.43 -17.22
CA LEU A 42 -3.27 3.17 -17.22
C LEU A 42 -3.81 2.89 -15.81
N ILE A 43 -3.10 2.08 -15.01
CA ILE A 43 -3.48 1.81 -13.62
C ILE A 43 -3.44 3.09 -12.80
N TYR A 44 -2.32 3.82 -12.84
CA TYR A 44 -2.11 5.01 -12.02
C TYR A 44 -3.09 6.12 -12.39
N ASN A 45 -3.30 6.35 -13.69
CA ASN A 45 -4.25 7.34 -14.18
C ASN A 45 -5.68 6.98 -13.79
N SER A 46 -6.08 5.70 -13.87
CA SER A 46 -7.42 5.26 -13.44
C SER A 46 -7.65 5.53 -11.95
N ILE A 47 -6.67 5.25 -11.10
CA ILE A 47 -6.73 5.50 -9.64
C ILE A 47 -6.79 7.01 -9.37
N SER A 48 -5.93 7.79 -10.04
CA SER A 48 -5.87 9.24 -9.95
C SER A 48 -7.20 9.91 -10.31
N VAL A 49 -7.83 9.49 -11.41
CA VAL A 49 -9.14 9.98 -11.85
C VAL A 49 -10.25 9.62 -10.85
N PHE A 50 -10.25 8.39 -10.35
CA PHE A 50 -11.26 7.92 -9.39
C PHE A 50 -11.25 8.74 -8.09
N PHE A 51 -10.07 8.91 -7.49
CA PHE A 51 -9.95 9.64 -6.21
C PHE A 51 -9.75 11.16 -6.38
N LYS A 52 -9.50 11.64 -7.61
CA LYS A 52 -9.26 13.05 -7.96
C LYS A 52 -8.04 13.66 -7.28
N PHE A 53 -6.88 13.02 -7.43
CA PHE A 53 -5.59 13.49 -6.90
C PHE A 53 -4.47 13.28 -7.94
N PRO A 54 -3.30 13.93 -7.82
CA PRO A 54 -2.20 13.75 -8.77
C PRO A 54 -1.67 12.32 -8.79
N PHE A 55 -1.57 11.70 -9.97
CA PHE A 55 -1.04 10.32 -10.10
C PHE A 55 0.40 10.17 -9.59
N THR A 56 1.17 11.26 -9.48
CA THR A 56 2.53 11.27 -8.90
C THR A 56 2.56 10.94 -7.41
N ALA A 57 1.43 11.04 -6.70
CA ALA A 57 1.30 10.61 -5.32
C ALA A 57 1.10 9.08 -5.18
N ILE A 58 1.03 8.35 -6.29
CA ILE A 58 0.89 6.89 -6.31
C ILE A 58 2.28 6.26 -6.26
N GLN A 59 2.44 5.36 -5.30
CA GLN A 59 3.61 4.52 -5.12
C GLN A 59 3.18 3.05 -5.05
N VAL A 60 4.14 2.14 -5.21
CA VAL A 60 3.89 0.70 -5.07
C VAL A 60 4.76 0.17 -3.95
N ALA A 61 4.18 -0.73 -3.16
CA ALA A 61 4.85 -1.47 -2.10
C ALA A 61 4.83 -2.97 -2.39
N GLY A 62 5.29 -3.77 -1.42
CA GLY A 62 5.24 -5.23 -1.53
C GLY A 62 6.19 -5.80 -2.59
N SER A 63 5.95 -7.06 -2.97
CA SER A 63 6.80 -7.77 -3.91
C SER A 63 6.77 -7.16 -5.31
N ALA A 64 5.65 -6.60 -5.75
CA ALA A 64 5.55 -5.91 -7.04
C ALA A 64 6.54 -4.74 -7.15
N LYS A 65 6.85 -4.06 -6.03
CA LYS A 65 7.84 -2.97 -6.03
C LYS A 65 9.26 -3.46 -6.23
N THR A 66 9.67 -4.46 -5.44
CA THR A 66 11.07 -4.85 -5.27
C THR A 66 11.45 -6.13 -6.01
N GLY A 67 10.47 -6.83 -6.57
CA GLY A 67 10.63 -8.19 -7.09
C GLY A 67 10.61 -9.27 -6.01
N HIS A 68 10.48 -8.90 -4.72
CA HIS A 68 10.54 -9.86 -3.62
C HIS A 68 9.76 -9.41 -2.38
N SER A 69 8.96 -10.31 -1.81
CA SER A 69 8.25 -10.09 -0.56
C SER A 69 9.17 -10.35 0.62
N PHE A 70 9.63 -9.29 1.27
CA PHE A 70 10.47 -9.37 2.48
C PHE A 70 9.77 -10.02 3.67
N HIS A 71 8.44 -9.98 3.73
CA HIS A 71 7.69 -10.65 4.80
C HIS A 71 7.52 -12.15 4.51
N LYS A 72 7.21 -12.52 3.26
CA LYS A 72 6.89 -13.91 2.90
C LYS A 72 8.10 -14.70 2.40
N GLY A 73 9.23 -14.05 2.12
CA GLY A 73 10.41 -14.66 1.50
C GLY A 73 10.17 -15.18 0.08
N LYS A 74 9.19 -14.61 -0.64
CA LYS A 74 8.76 -15.08 -1.97
C LYS A 74 9.03 -14.04 -3.04
N SER A 75 9.54 -14.48 -4.19
CA SER A 75 9.71 -13.63 -5.36
C SER A 75 8.35 -13.17 -5.92
N PHE A 76 8.36 -12.03 -6.60
CA PHE A 76 7.23 -11.59 -7.39
C PHE A 76 7.00 -12.57 -8.55
N GLU A 77 5.74 -12.89 -8.79
CA GLU A 77 5.31 -13.77 -9.87
C GLU A 77 4.13 -13.11 -10.59
N VAL A 78 4.28 -12.95 -11.91
CA VAL A 78 3.30 -12.32 -12.79
C VAL A 78 1.99 -13.12 -12.75
N GLY A 79 0.87 -12.42 -12.58
CA GLY A 79 -0.48 -13.01 -12.50
C GLY A 79 -0.81 -13.68 -11.16
N VAL A 80 0.18 -13.87 -10.27
CA VAL A 80 0.01 -14.55 -8.97
C VAL A 80 0.24 -13.62 -7.79
N SER A 81 1.12 -12.64 -7.92
CA SER A 81 1.40 -11.66 -6.88
C SER A 81 0.43 -10.47 -6.94
N ASP A 82 0.11 -9.93 -5.77
CA ASP A 82 -0.71 -8.72 -5.65
C ASP A 82 0.09 -7.46 -6.02
N LEU A 83 -0.64 -6.43 -6.46
CA LEU A 83 -0.13 -5.06 -6.55
C LEU A 83 -0.60 -4.25 -5.34
N ASP A 84 0.32 -3.97 -4.42
CA ASP A 84 0.04 -3.13 -3.25
C ASP A 84 0.28 -1.65 -3.57
N VAL A 85 -0.79 -0.92 -3.85
CA VAL A 85 -0.75 0.52 -4.14
C VAL A 85 -0.74 1.33 -2.83
N ALA A 86 0.16 2.31 -2.77
CA ALA A 86 0.22 3.30 -1.71
C ALA A 86 -0.08 4.69 -2.30
N ILE A 87 -1.13 5.34 -1.81
CA ILE A 87 -1.44 6.74 -2.17
C ILE A 87 -0.94 7.62 -1.03
N ILE A 88 -0.08 8.59 -1.33
CA ILE A 88 0.50 9.48 -0.32
C ILE A 88 -0.13 10.87 -0.47
N ASP A 89 -1.28 11.07 0.18
CA ASP A 89 -2.06 12.30 0.09
C ASP A 89 -2.80 12.55 1.42
N SER A 90 -2.43 13.63 2.11
CA SER A 90 -3.02 13.97 3.41
C SER A 90 -4.49 14.38 3.30
N GLY A 91 -4.89 15.03 2.21
CA GLY A 91 -6.27 15.44 1.98
C GLY A 91 -7.20 14.24 1.83
N LEU A 92 -6.79 13.26 1.02
CA LEU A 92 -7.52 12.02 0.83
C LEU A 92 -7.59 11.19 2.12
N PHE A 93 -6.48 11.13 2.86
CA PHE A 93 -6.45 10.49 4.17
C PHE A 93 -7.47 11.11 5.14
N LEU A 94 -7.45 12.44 5.29
CA LEU A 94 -8.34 13.17 6.19
C LEU A 94 -9.80 13.01 5.76
N LYS A 95 -10.10 13.15 4.47
CA LYS A 95 -11.45 12.98 3.91
C LYS A 95 -12.07 11.65 4.33
N TYR A 96 -11.34 10.54 4.17
CA TYR A 96 -11.90 9.24 4.53
C TYR A 96 -11.94 9.02 6.05
N MET A 97 -10.99 9.58 6.81
CA MET A 97 -11.04 9.54 8.27
C MET A 97 -12.26 10.29 8.82
N GLU A 98 -12.56 11.48 8.30
CA GLU A 98 -13.77 12.26 8.61
C GLU A 98 -15.05 11.51 8.23
N GLN A 99 -15.06 10.85 7.07
CA GLN A 99 -16.18 10.00 6.67
C GLN A 99 -16.43 8.88 7.68
N VAL A 100 -15.38 8.16 8.11
CA VAL A 100 -15.51 7.11 9.13
C VAL A 100 -16.01 7.69 10.46
N TYR A 101 -15.49 8.84 10.87
CA TYR A 101 -15.94 9.52 12.09
C TYR A 101 -17.44 9.84 12.03
N SER A 102 -17.91 10.36 10.89
CA SER A 102 -19.33 10.63 10.65
C SER A 102 -20.19 9.37 10.66
N ASP A 103 -19.79 8.34 9.90
CA ASP A 103 -20.55 7.08 9.73
C ASP A 103 -20.71 6.32 11.05
N THR A 104 -19.78 6.51 11.99
CA THR A 104 -19.74 5.82 13.28
C THR A 104 -20.27 6.66 14.44
N ARG A 105 -20.84 7.84 14.17
CA ARG A 105 -21.29 8.80 15.20
C ARG A 105 -20.16 9.10 16.20
N GLY A 106 -18.98 9.44 15.69
CA GLY A 106 -17.79 9.68 16.49
C GLY A 106 -17.26 8.44 17.20
N TYR A 107 -17.26 7.29 16.52
CA TYR A 107 -16.85 5.98 17.06
C TYR A 107 -17.73 5.43 18.20
N SER A 108 -18.94 5.97 18.40
CA SER A 108 -19.91 5.40 19.34
C SER A 108 -20.66 4.19 18.77
N ASP A 109 -20.73 4.08 17.44
CA ASP A 109 -21.28 2.94 16.72
C ASP A 109 -20.19 2.20 15.94
N LEU A 110 -19.88 0.99 16.39
CA LEU A 110 -18.81 0.16 15.81
C LEU A 110 -19.35 -0.99 14.96
N THR A 111 -20.68 -1.11 14.81
CA THR A 111 -21.33 -2.27 14.17
C THR A 111 -21.02 -2.36 12.67
N GLY A 112 -20.72 -1.24 12.03
CA GLY A 112 -20.35 -1.19 10.61
C GLY A 112 -18.94 -1.69 10.30
N PHE A 113 -18.05 -1.80 11.30
CA PHE A 113 -16.69 -2.29 11.04
C PHE A 113 -16.70 -3.76 10.60
N PRO A 114 -15.82 -4.15 9.67
CA PRO A 114 -15.75 -5.53 9.21
C PRO A 114 -15.37 -6.47 10.35
N ASN A 115 -15.83 -7.71 10.26
CA ASN A 115 -15.52 -8.77 11.21
C ASN A 115 -14.72 -9.89 10.53
N ASN A 116 -13.79 -10.50 11.27
CA ASN A 116 -13.11 -11.72 10.88
C ASN A 116 -13.39 -12.81 11.93
N LYS A 117 -14.09 -13.88 11.55
CA LYS A 117 -14.50 -14.98 12.45
C LYS A 117 -15.19 -14.47 13.73
N GLY A 118 -16.06 -13.48 13.60
CA GLY A 118 -16.82 -12.88 14.71
C GLY A 118 -16.08 -11.81 15.52
N ILE A 119 -14.82 -11.51 15.19
CA ILE A 119 -14.03 -10.46 15.86
C ILE A 119 -14.03 -9.20 15.00
N SER A 120 -14.45 -8.07 15.57
CA SER A 120 -14.39 -6.77 14.90
C SER A 120 -12.97 -6.34 14.59
N LEU A 121 -12.78 -5.82 13.38
CA LEU A 121 -11.50 -5.28 12.91
C LEU A 121 -11.32 -3.79 13.28
N PHE A 122 -12.19 -3.23 14.13
CA PHE A 122 -12.07 -1.85 14.60
C PHE A 122 -10.71 -1.54 15.25
N GLU A 123 -10.19 -2.44 16.09
CA GLU A 123 -8.86 -2.24 16.69
C GLU A 123 -7.75 -2.28 15.65
N SER A 124 -7.87 -3.13 14.62
CA SER A 124 -6.94 -3.10 13.48
C SER A 124 -7.03 -1.77 12.72
N TYR A 125 -8.24 -1.26 12.47
CA TYR A 125 -8.43 0.06 11.87
C TYR A 125 -7.71 1.14 12.68
N LYS A 126 -7.96 1.23 14.00
CA LYS A 126 -7.30 2.20 14.89
C LYS A 126 -5.78 2.09 14.86
N ASP A 127 -5.25 0.87 14.89
CA ASP A 127 -3.82 0.61 14.83
C ASP A 127 -3.18 1.14 13.54
N TYR A 128 -3.86 1.00 12.40
CA TYR A 128 -3.38 1.54 11.13
C TYR A 128 -3.45 3.07 11.12
N ILE A 129 -4.55 3.66 11.60
CA ILE A 129 -4.71 5.12 11.69
C ILE A 129 -3.60 5.73 12.56
N ALA A 130 -3.30 5.13 13.72
CA ALA A 130 -2.22 5.57 14.61
C ALA A 130 -0.82 5.49 13.95
N LYS A 131 -0.67 4.67 12.91
CA LYS A 131 0.54 4.54 12.08
C LYS A 131 0.52 5.47 10.85
N GLY A 132 -0.48 6.35 10.73
CA GLY A 132 -0.65 7.24 9.58
C GLY A 132 -1.00 6.50 8.29
N ILE A 133 -1.67 5.34 8.40
CA ILE A 133 -2.09 4.48 7.29
C ILE A 133 -3.61 4.31 7.35
N PHE A 134 -4.30 4.61 6.26
CA PHE A 134 -5.72 4.34 6.10
C PHE A 134 -5.88 3.13 5.18
N ARG A 135 -6.57 2.09 5.66
CA ARG A 135 -6.87 0.86 4.94
C ARG A 135 -8.36 0.84 4.62
N PRO A 136 -8.78 1.11 3.36
CA PRO A 136 -10.21 1.15 3.02
C PRO A 136 -10.95 -0.17 3.26
N ASP A 137 -10.25 -1.31 3.21
CA ASP A 137 -10.81 -2.61 3.56
C ASP A 137 -11.14 -2.75 5.05
N LEU A 138 -10.60 -1.91 5.93
CA LEU A 138 -10.86 -1.90 7.37
C LEU A 138 -11.87 -0.84 7.80
N MET A 139 -12.30 0.06 6.91
CA MET A 139 -13.31 1.07 7.26
C MET A 139 -14.71 0.44 7.40
N PRO A 140 -15.67 1.11 8.07
CA PRO A 140 -17.05 0.64 8.15
C PRO A 140 -17.69 0.37 6.79
N SER A 141 -18.64 -0.55 6.75
CA SER A 141 -19.50 -0.74 5.58
C SER A 141 -20.28 0.55 5.29
N GLY A 142 -20.43 0.88 4.02
CA GLY A 142 -21.05 2.12 3.59
C GLY A 142 -20.78 2.38 2.12
N LYS A 143 -21.38 3.47 1.61
CA LYS A 143 -21.29 3.84 0.19
C LYS A 143 -19.84 4.01 -0.27
N SER A 144 -19.03 4.77 0.48
CA SER A 144 -17.63 5.02 0.16
C SER A 144 -16.79 3.75 0.08
N ARG A 145 -16.97 2.82 1.02
CA ARG A 145 -16.27 1.52 0.99
C ARG A 145 -16.70 0.67 -0.19
N ALA A 146 -18.00 0.63 -0.49
CA ALA A 146 -18.52 -0.10 -1.64
C ALA A 146 -17.99 0.44 -2.96
N GLU A 147 -17.94 1.76 -3.14
CA GLU A 147 -17.38 2.42 -4.32
C GLU A 147 -15.90 2.09 -4.52
N ILE A 148 -15.10 2.17 -3.45
CA ILE A 148 -13.67 1.79 -3.50
C ILE A 148 -13.52 0.31 -3.86
N ASN A 149 -14.25 -0.57 -3.17
CA ASN A 149 -14.16 -2.01 -3.43
C ASN A 149 -14.57 -2.37 -4.87
N ASN A 150 -15.64 -1.76 -5.39
CA ASN A 150 -16.08 -1.98 -6.77
C ASN A 150 -15.04 -1.50 -7.78
N PHE A 151 -14.46 -0.32 -7.53
CA PHE A 151 -13.40 0.23 -8.38
C PHE A 151 -12.16 -0.69 -8.39
N PHE A 152 -11.63 -1.07 -7.23
CA PHE A 152 -10.45 -1.93 -7.15
C PHE A 152 -10.71 -3.37 -7.60
N GLY A 153 -11.93 -3.89 -7.42
CA GLY A 153 -12.34 -5.18 -7.99
C GLY A 153 -12.33 -5.16 -9.52
N THR A 154 -12.89 -4.11 -10.13
CA THR A 154 -12.86 -3.92 -11.58
C THR A 154 -11.44 -3.71 -12.09
N LEU A 155 -10.65 -2.90 -11.39
CA LEU A 155 -9.26 -2.64 -11.74
C LEU A 155 -8.43 -3.92 -11.67
N SER A 156 -8.61 -4.73 -10.63
CA SER A 156 -7.96 -6.05 -10.51
C SER A 156 -8.33 -6.97 -11.68
N ALA A 157 -9.62 -7.10 -11.99
CA ALA A 157 -10.09 -7.94 -13.09
C ALA A 157 -9.50 -7.53 -14.46
N LYS A 158 -9.39 -6.22 -14.73
CA LYS A 158 -8.77 -5.70 -15.95
C LYS A 158 -7.26 -5.96 -16.05
N ASN A 159 -6.60 -6.24 -14.93
CA ASN A 159 -5.16 -6.39 -14.81
C ASN A 159 -4.75 -7.80 -14.34
N SER A 160 -5.65 -8.77 -14.44
CA SER A 160 -5.45 -10.13 -13.91
C SER A 160 -4.31 -10.89 -14.58
N THR A 161 -3.89 -10.46 -15.77
CA THR A 161 -2.72 -11.01 -16.47
C THR A 161 -1.40 -10.64 -15.79
N LEU A 162 -1.37 -9.55 -15.02
CA LEU A 162 -0.17 -9.08 -14.32
C LEU A 162 -0.25 -9.30 -12.81
N PHE A 163 -1.43 -9.19 -12.22
CA PHE A 163 -1.61 -9.22 -10.77
C PHE A 163 -2.82 -10.05 -10.36
N SER A 164 -2.72 -10.79 -9.26
CA SER A 164 -3.87 -11.52 -8.67
C SER A 164 -4.93 -10.57 -8.12
N SER A 165 -4.49 -9.49 -7.47
CA SER A 165 -5.34 -8.41 -6.97
C SER A 165 -4.59 -7.09 -6.93
N ILE A 166 -5.32 -5.98 -6.96
CA ILE A 166 -4.79 -4.63 -6.76
C ILE A 166 -5.42 -4.08 -5.48
N ASN A 167 -4.58 -3.85 -4.47
CA ASN A 167 -4.99 -3.35 -3.16
C ASN A 167 -4.50 -1.92 -2.96
N VAL A 168 -5.14 -1.18 -2.06
CA VAL A 168 -4.76 0.21 -1.76
C VAL A 168 -4.64 0.47 -0.27
N ALA A 169 -3.65 1.28 0.09
CA ALA A 169 -3.58 1.96 1.37
C ALA A 169 -3.28 3.45 1.15
N LEU A 170 -3.90 4.32 1.94
CA LEU A 170 -3.60 5.75 1.93
C LEU A 170 -2.62 6.05 3.05
N TYR A 171 -1.65 6.90 2.79
CA TYR A 171 -0.66 7.33 3.76
C TYR A 171 -0.78 8.83 3.96
N PHE A 172 -0.78 9.25 5.23
CA PHE A 172 -0.92 10.67 5.56
C PHE A 172 0.26 11.51 5.04
N SER A 173 1.47 10.94 4.99
CA SER A 173 2.66 11.60 4.44
C SER A 173 3.73 10.60 4.04
N HIS A 174 4.74 11.08 3.29
CA HIS A 174 5.94 10.29 2.96
C HIS A 174 6.60 9.70 4.20
N SER A 175 6.63 10.43 5.32
CA SER A 175 7.26 9.96 6.56
C SER A 175 6.61 8.67 7.09
N PHE A 176 5.28 8.59 7.07
CA PHE A 176 4.55 7.39 7.51
C PHE A 176 4.77 6.22 6.55
N PHE A 177 4.76 6.48 5.25
CA PHE A 177 5.06 5.47 4.24
C PHE A 177 6.48 4.92 4.38
N GLU A 178 7.49 5.80 4.45
CA GLU A 178 8.90 5.43 4.64
C GLU A 178 9.10 4.65 5.95
N LYS A 179 8.46 5.06 7.04
CA LYS A 179 8.54 4.35 8.33
C LYS A 179 7.98 2.93 8.22
N LYS A 180 6.87 2.73 7.51
CA LYS A 180 6.33 1.40 7.22
C LYS A 180 7.34 0.59 6.41
N GLN A 181 7.87 1.12 5.31
CA GLN A 181 8.80 0.37 4.46
C GLN A 181 10.14 0.08 5.14
N ARG A 182 10.64 1.00 5.98
CA ARG A 182 11.82 0.77 6.84
C ARG A 182 11.64 -0.47 7.72
N SER A 183 10.46 -0.67 8.30
CA SER A 183 10.21 -1.82 9.17
C SER A 183 10.37 -3.14 8.41
N VAL A 184 9.92 -3.15 7.15
CA VAL A 184 10.02 -4.31 6.26
C VAL A 184 11.45 -4.56 5.81
N ILE A 185 12.21 -3.52 5.44
CA ILE A 185 13.64 -3.63 5.10
C ILE A 185 14.44 -4.18 6.28
N LYS A 186 14.14 -3.72 7.50
CA LYS A 186 14.81 -4.22 8.71
C LYS A 186 14.58 -5.72 8.89
N ILE A 187 13.34 -6.19 8.74
CA ILE A 187 13.02 -7.63 8.85
C ILE A 187 13.83 -8.45 7.84
N PHE A 188 13.90 -8.00 6.58
CA PHE A 188 14.72 -8.65 5.56
C PHE A 188 16.20 -8.72 5.95
N LEU A 189 16.77 -7.58 6.36
CA LEU A 189 18.18 -7.48 6.72
C LEU A 189 18.58 -8.22 8.00
N ASP A 190 17.64 -8.38 8.95
CA ASP A 190 17.85 -9.13 10.18
C ASP A 190 17.66 -10.64 9.93
N GLY A 191 16.76 -11.02 9.03
CA GLY A 191 16.53 -12.41 8.61
C GLY A 191 17.67 -13.03 7.79
N GLU A 192 18.51 -12.23 7.13
CA GLU A 192 19.74 -12.68 6.45
C GLU A 192 20.92 -12.96 7.42
N VAL A 193 20.80 -12.63 8.71
CA VAL A 193 21.85 -12.84 9.72
C VAL A 193 21.69 -14.17 10.48
N LEU A 194 20.69 -14.99 10.10
CA LEU A 194 20.48 -16.36 10.57
C LEU A 194 20.83 -17.36 9.47
#